data_AF-A0AAV9P655-F1
#
_entry.id   AF-A0AAV9P655-F1
#
_cell.length_a   1.000
_cell.length_b   1.000
_cell.length_c   1.000
_cell.angle_alpha   90.00
_cell.angle_beta   90.00
_cell.angle_gamma   90.00
#
_symmetry.space_group_name_H-M   'P 1'
#
loop_
_entity.id
_entity.type
_entity.pdbx_description
1 polymer ?
#
loop_
_entity_poly.entity_id
_entity_poly.type
_entity_poly.pdbx_seq_one_letter_code
_entity_poly.pdbx_strand_id
1 'polypeptide(L)'
;MSLNAYINSKPPPPPSPYPQLTSLPPEKVLLLTVDGRTLTGTLVSCDQVTNLVLKDTIERIIRPPDDNEPSAEQPHGLYLVRGDNVVVCGLVDEEVDGRIDWTKVRGGVVGGTKHV
;
A
#
# COMPACT_ATOMS: atom_id res chain seq x y z
N MET A 1 2.18 -25.50 -32.16
CA MET A 1 2.82 -24.24 -32.60
C MET A 1 3.72 -24.56 -33.78
N SER A 2 3.63 -23.81 -34.88
CA SER A 2 4.53 -24.01 -36.02
C SER A 2 5.92 -23.43 -35.70
N LEU A 3 6.97 -24.01 -36.27
CA LEU A 3 8.36 -23.53 -36.12
C LEU A 3 8.49 -22.04 -36.53
N ASN A 4 7.71 -21.62 -37.52
CA ASN A 4 7.62 -20.22 -37.98
C ASN A 4 7.03 -19.27 -36.93
N ALA A 5 6.15 -19.74 -36.04
CA ALA A 5 5.61 -18.92 -34.95
C ALA A 5 6.64 -18.71 -33.84
N TYR A 6 7.55 -19.67 -33.62
CA TYR A 6 8.62 -19.55 -32.63
C TYR A 6 9.70 -18.57 -33.08
N ILE A 7 10.15 -18.68 -34.35
CA ILE A 7 11.21 -17.84 -34.92
C ILE A 7 10.79 -16.36 -35.01
N ASN A 8 9.51 -16.09 -35.27
CA ASN A 8 9.00 -14.71 -35.40
C ASN A 8 8.39 -14.15 -34.11
N SER A 9 8.49 -14.88 -32.99
CA SER A 9 8.03 -14.35 -31.71
C SER A 9 8.99 -13.27 -31.21
N LYS A 10 8.46 -12.10 -30.86
CA LYS A 10 9.27 -11.05 -30.21
C LYS A 10 9.81 -11.62 -28.89
N PRO A 11 11.11 -11.48 -28.58
CA PRO A 11 11.65 -11.96 -27.32
C PRO A 11 10.87 -11.34 -26.15
N PRO A 12 10.65 -12.10 -25.05
CA PRO A 12 9.97 -11.56 -23.88
C PRO A 12 10.71 -10.31 -23.40
N PRO A 13 9.98 -9.29 -22.91
CA PRO A 13 10.63 -8.12 -22.35
C PRO A 13 11.58 -8.56 -21.23
N PRO A 14 12.74 -7.90 -21.06
CA PRO A 14 13.60 -8.17 -19.91
C PRO A 14 12.79 -7.97 -18.62
N PRO A 15 13.03 -8.78 -17.58
CA PRO A 15 12.36 -8.59 -16.30
C PRO A 15 12.60 -7.15 -15.84
N SER A 16 11.54 -6.49 -15.38
CA SER A 16 11.65 -5.17 -14.76
C SER A 16 12.69 -5.23 -13.64
N PRO A 17 13.64 -4.29 -13.58
CA PRO A 17 14.59 -4.22 -12.47
C PRO A 17 13.89 -3.95 -11.13
N TYR A 18 12.65 -3.46 -11.18
CA TYR A 18 11.80 -3.27 -10.02
C TYR A 18 10.94 -4.53 -9.82
N PRO A 19 11.01 -5.20 -8.65
CA PRO A 19 10.12 -6.30 -8.34
C PRO A 19 8.68 -5.79 -8.40
N GLN A 20 7.82 -6.51 -9.12
CA GLN A 20 6.40 -6.21 -9.10
C GLN A 20 5.85 -6.59 -7.72
N LEU A 21 4.84 -5.87 -7.24
CA LEU A 21 4.20 -6.15 -5.96
C LEU A 21 3.73 -7.62 -5.86
N THR A 22 3.38 -8.22 -7.00
CA THR A 22 3.00 -9.62 -7.18
C THR A 22 4.11 -10.64 -6.91
N SER A 23 5.37 -10.21 -6.89
CA SER A 23 6.55 -11.06 -6.70
C SER A 23 7.17 -10.95 -5.31
N LEU A 24 6.63 -10.07 -4.46
CA LEU A 24 7.09 -9.93 -3.08
C LEU A 24 6.45 -11.01 -2.20
N PRO A 25 7.18 -11.56 -1.21
CA PRO A 25 6.56 -12.36 -0.15
C PRO A 25 5.52 -11.51 0.62
N PRO A 26 4.68 -12.13 1.46
CA PRO A 26 3.78 -11.38 2.33
C PRO A 26 4.59 -10.45 3.23
N GLU A 27 4.49 -9.15 2.97
CA GLU A 27 5.23 -8.10 3.67
C GLU A 27 4.23 -7.14 4.32
N LYS A 28 4.60 -6.55 5.45
CA LYS A 28 3.83 -5.45 6.03
C LYS A 28 4.04 -4.20 5.17
N VAL A 29 2.94 -3.60 4.74
CA VAL A 29 2.95 -2.40 3.90
C VAL A 29 2.14 -1.28 4.52
N LEU A 30 2.49 -0.05 4.16
CA LEU A 30 1.70 1.15 4.38
C LEU A 30 1.11 1.59 3.05
N LEU A 31 -0.19 1.86 3.05
CA LEU A 31 -0.92 2.41 1.91
C LEU A 31 -1.37 3.84 2.22
N LEU A 32 -1.18 4.73 1.24
CA LEU A 32 -1.87 6.01 1.19
C LEU A 32 -2.94 5.95 0.10
N THR A 33 -4.15 6.35 0.45
CA THR A 33 -5.28 6.36 -0.47
C THR A 33 -5.53 7.75 -1.06
N VAL A 34 -6.32 7.81 -2.14
CA VAL A 34 -6.66 9.05 -2.86
C VAL A 34 -7.35 10.10 -1.97
N ASP A 35 -8.10 9.66 -0.97
CA ASP A 35 -8.78 10.48 0.03
C ASP A 35 -7.94 10.77 1.28
N GLY A 36 -6.64 10.40 1.28
CA GLY A 36 -5.68 10.75 2.33
C GLY A 36 -5.66 9.80 3.53
N ARG A 37 -6.30 8.63 3.44
CA ARG A 37 -6.26 7.64 4.52
C ARG A 37 -4.91 6.92 4.53
N THR A 38 -4.43 6.61 5.74
CA THR A 38 -3.21 5.84 5.95
C THR A 38 -3.58 4.46 6.48
N LEU A 39 -3.36 3.42 5.69
CA LEU A 39 -3.60 2.03 6.09
C LEU A 39 -2.28 1.31 6.28
N THR A 40 -2.23 0.36 7.20
CA THR A 40 -1.14 -0.61 7.28
C THR A 40 -1.71 -2.01 7.34
N GLY A 41 -0.99 -3.00 6.83
CA GLY A 41 -1.40 -4.39 6.91
C GLY A 41 -0.45 -5.29 6.16
N THR A 42 -0.63 -6.61 6.27
CA THR A 42 0.14 -7.58 5.49
C THR A 42 -0.44 -7.67 4.09
N LEU A 43 0.37 -7.38 3.06
CA LEU A 43 -0.05 -7.55 1.68
C LEU A 43 -0.17 -9.03 1.33
N VAL A 44 -1.39 -9.48 1.03
CA VAL A 44 -1.68 -10.89 0.68
C VAL A 44 -1.72 -11.08 -0.82
N SER A 45 -2.25 -10.11 -1.56
CA SER A 45 -2.42 -10.21 -3.01
C SER A 45 -2.45 -8.83 -3.66
N CYS A 46 -1.96 -8.79 -4.90
CA CYS A 46 -2.05 -7.65 -5.81
C CYS A 46 -2.41 -8.18 -7.20
N ASP A 47 -3.17 -7.43 -7.98
CA ASP A 47 -3.38 -7.71 -9.41
C ASP A 47 -2.70 -6.67 -10.31
N GLN A 48 -2.83 -6.82 -11.62
CA GLN A 48 -2.18 -5.95 -12.62
C GLN A 48 -2.74 -4.52 -12.65
N VAL A 49 -3.87 -4.24 -11.98
CA VAL A 49 -4.43 -2.89 -11.85
C VAL A 49 -4.31 -2.35 -10.42
N THR A 50 -3.47 -3.00 -9.60
CA THR A 50 -3.17 -2.60 -8.22
C THR A 50 -4.36 -2.73 -7.26
N ASN A 51 -5.32 -3.61 -7.53
CA ASN A 51 -6.25 -4.00 -6.45
C ASN A 51 -5.44 -4.78 -5.40
N LEU A 52 -5.56 -4.38 -4.13
CA LEU A 52 -4.76 -4.93 -3.03
C LEU A 52 -5.66 -5.61 -2.01
N VAL A 53 -5.24 -6.79 -1.56
CA VAL A 53 -5.83 -7.45 -0.39
C VAL A 53 -4.84 -7.34 0.76
N LEU A 54 -5.26 -6.68 1.83
CA LEU A 54 -4.51 -6.57 3.08
C LEU A 54 -5.14 -7.44 4.16
N LYS A 55 -4.30 -8.12 4.93
CA LYS A 55 -4.69 -8.84 6.16
C LYS A 55 -4.24 -8.05 7.39
N ASP A 56 -4.96 -8.22 8.50
CA ASP A 56 -4.67 -7.57 9.78
C ASP A 56 -4.53 -6.05 9.64
N THR A 57 -5.40 -5.48 8.80
CA THR A 57 -5.35 -4.09 8.38
C THR A 57 -5.71 -3.17 9.53
N ILE A 58 -4.93 -2.10 9.70
CA ILE A 58 -5.15 -1.03 10.67
C ILE A 58 -5.12 0.29 9.90
N GLU A 59 -6.13 1.13 10.12
CA GLU A 59 -6.11 2.52 9.67
C GLU A 59 -5.49 3.40 10.75
N ARG A 60 -4.52 4.21 10.36
CA ARG A 60 -3.89 5.22 11.23
C ARG A 60 -4.54 6.57 10.98
N ILE A 61 -5.21 7.08 12.01
CA ILE A 61 -5.86 8.38 12.02
C ILE A 61 -4.91 9.34 12.77
N ILE A 62 -4.07 10.05 12.02
CA ILE A 62 -3.11 10.99 12.59
C ILE A 62 -3.78 12.36 12.76
N ARG A 63 -3.78 12.86 14.00
CA ARG A 63 -4.38 14.14 14.35
C ARG A 63 -3.39 15.31 14.20
N PRO A 64 -3.86 16.51 13.83
CA PRO A 64 -3.07 17.74 13.85
C PRO A 64 -2.51 18.09 15.24
N PRO A 65 -1.39 18.83 15.34
CA PRO A 65 -0.81 19.23 16.62
C PRO A 65 -1.72 20.07 17.52
N ASP A 66 -2.67 20.80 16.94
CA ASP A 66 -3.65 21.65 17.61
C ASP A 66 -4.94 20.92 18.03
N ASP A 67 -5.09 19.64 17.64
CA ASP A 67 -6.17 18.78 18.10
C ASP A 67 -5.83 18.16 19.47
N ASN A 68 -6.76 18.29 20.42
CA ASN A 68 -6.60 17.78 21.77
C ASN A 68 -6.81 16.25 21.84
N GLU A 69 -7.44 15.64 20.84
CA GLU A 69 -7.60 14.20 20.78
C GLU A 69 -6.29 13.49 20.39
N PRO A 70 -5.99 12.31 20.96
CA PRO A 70 -4.91 11.48 20.47
C PRO A 70 -5.18 10.99 19.05
N SER A 71 -4.08 10.72 18.33
CA SER A 71 -4.14 9.90 17.12
C SER A 71 -4.64 8.51 17.47
N ALA A 72 -5.22 7.82 16.49
CA ALA A 72 -5.88 6.55 16.71
C ALA A 72 -5.48 5.50 15.68
N GLU A 73 -5.59 4.23 16.10
CA GLU A 73 -5.46 3.06 15.25
C GLU A 73 -6.80 2.32 15.22
N GLN A 74 -7.41 2.22 14.04
CA GLN A 74 -8.70 1.57 13.83
C GLN A 74 -8.49 0.24 13.11
N PRO A 75 -8.77 -0.92 13.74
CA PRO A 75 -8.66 -2.21 13.09
C PRO A 75 -9.78 -2.42 12.06
N HIS A 76 -9.40 -2.98 10.91
CA HIS A 76 -10.29 -3.35 9.80
C HIS A 76 -10.18 -4.84 9.42
N GLY A 77 -9.11 -5.54 9.82
CA GLY A 77 -8.93 -6.96 9.55
C GLY A 77 -8.59 -7.24 8.08
N LEU A 78 -9.40 -8.07 7.39
CA LEU A 78 -9.22 -8.32 5.96
C LEU A 78 -9.83 -7.16 5.16
N TYR A 79 -9.01 -6.50 4.33
CA TYR A 79 -9.41 -5.28 3.64
C TYR A 79 -9.06 -5.35 2.14
N LEU A 80 -10.03 -5.06 1.28
CA LEU A 80 -9.84 -4.96 -0.17
C LEU A 80 -9.78 -3.49 -0.58
N VAL A 81 -8.64 -3.07 -1.11
CA VAL A 81 -8.44 -1.73 -1.67
C VAL A 81 -8.53 -1.82 -3.19
N ARG A 82 -9.40 -1.01 -3.78
CA ARG A 82 -9.50 -0.88 -5.24
C ARG A 82 -8.32 -0.06 -5.77
N GLY A 83 -7.70 -0.50 -6.86
CA GLY A 83 -6.43 0.04 -7.33
C GLY A 83 -6.44 1.50 -7.76
N ASP A 84 -7.58 2.03 -8.18
CA ASP A 84 -7.74 3.46 -8.48
C ASP A 84 -7.73 4.37 -7.24
N ASN A 85 -7.91 3.78 -6.05
CA ASN A 85 -7.80 4.49 -4.77
C ASN A 85 -6.40 4.39 -4.16
N VAL A 86 -5.47 3.63 -4.75
CA VAL A 86 -4.10 3.48 -4.25
C VAL A 86 -3.21 4.61 -4.79
N VAL A 87 -2.54 5.34 -3.91
CA VAL A 87 -1.57 6.39 -4.27
C VAL A 87 -0.14 5.92 -4.03
N VAL A 88 0.12 5.40 -2.83
CA VAL A 88 1.44 4.86 -2.44
C VAL A 88 1.25 3.51 -1.77
N CYS A 89 2.15 2.58 -2.06
CA CYS A 89 2.34 1.34 -1.31
C CYS A 89 3.83 1.24 -0.94
N GLY A 90 4.15 1.35 0.34
CA GLY A 90 5.51 1.32 0.85
C GLY A 90 5.72 0.16 1.82
N LEU A 91 6.88 -0.50 1.74
CA LEU A 91 7.28 -1.51 2.72
C LEU A 91 7.46 -0.86 4.10
N VAL A 92 7.01 -1.56 5.13
CA VAL A 92 7.14 -1.13 6.53
C VAL A 92 8.25 -1.93 7.19
N ASP A 93 9.19 -1.23 7.81
CA ASP A 93 10.11 -1.84 8.77
C ASP A 93 9.36 -2.10 10.07
N GLU A 94 9.06 -3.36 10.37
CA GLU A 94 8.24 -3.74 11.52
C GLU A 94 8.90 -3.42 12.87
N GLU A 95 10.23 -3.45 12.95
CA GLU A 95 10.95 -3.14 14.20
C GLU A 95 10.84 -1.65 14.52
N VAL A 96 11.02 -0.79 13.51
CA VAL A 96 10.84 0.65 13.67
C VAL A 96 9.38 0.98 13.95
N ASP A 97 8.45 0.40 13.19
CA ASP A 97 7.01 0.64 13.30
C ASP A 97 6.45 0.27 14.69
N GLY A 98 6.92 -0.85 15.26
CA GLY A 98 6.51 -1.33 16.57
C GLY A 98 7.05 -0.52 17.76
N ARG A 99 8.07 0.32 17.54
CA ARG A 99 8.61 1.23 18.59
C ARG A 99 7.87 2.56 18.67
N ILE A 100 7.02 2.87 17.70
CA ILE A 100 6.33 4.15 17.61
C ILE A 100 5.01 4.06 18.39
N ASP A 101 4.82 4.97 19.34
CA ASP A 101 3.51 5.18 19.96
C ASP A 101 2.64 6.03 19.04
N TRP A 102 1.89 5.35 18.16
CA TRP A 102 1.06 5.99 17.14
C TRP A 102 -0.03 6.90 17.73
N THR A 103 -0.42 6.73 19.00
CA THR A 103 -1.40 7.60 19.66
C THR A 103 -0.84 8.99 19.97
N LYS A 104 0.48 9.12 20.07
CA LYS A 104 1.21 10.36 20.33
C LYS A 104 1.73 11.03 19.07
N VAL A 105 1.75 10.33 17.94
CA VAL A 105 2.14 10.92 16.65
C VAL A 105 1.18 12.05 16.29
N ARG A 106 1.71 13.15 15.77
CA ARG A 106 0.95 14.29 15.26
C ARG A 106 1.48 14.68 13.89
N GLY A 107 0.59 15.16 13.02
CA GLY A 107 0.92 15.51 11.65
C GLY A 107 -0.21 16.27 10.97
N GLY A 108 0.13 17.01 9.91
CA GLY A 108 -0.89 17.63 9.06
C GLY A 108 -1.71 16.58 8.33
N VAL A 109 -2.97 16.93 8.02
CA VAL A 109 -3.85 16.06 7.22
C VAL A 109 -3.24 15.85 5.83
N VAL A 110 -3.19 14.60 5.37
CA VAL A 110 -2.76 14.28 4.01
C VAL A 110 -3.84 14.76 3.05
N GLY A 111 -3.49 15.71 2.18
CA GLY A 111 -4.40 16.22 1.16
C GLY A 111 -4.78 15.14 0.14
N GLY A 112 -5.97 15.28 -0.44
CA GLY A 112 -6.38 14.43 -1.56
C GLY A 112 -5.58 14.72 -2.83
N THR A 113 -5.68 13.83 -3.82
CA THR A 113 -4.93 13.97 -5.08
C THR A 113 -5.60 14.87 -6.12
N LYS A 114 -6.82 15.36 -5.83
CA LYS A 114 -7.54 16.27 -6.73
C LYS A 114 -6.99 17.68 -6.61
N HIS A 115 -6.34 18.18 -7.67
CA HIS A 115 -6.14 19.61 -7.83
C HIS A 115 -7.46 20.27 -8.20
N VAL A 116 -7.93 21.17 -7.35
CA VAL A 116 -9.07 22.06 -7.56
C VAL A 116 -8.61 23.48 -7.84
#